data_AF-A0A6G3WHI7-F1
#
_entry.id   AF-A0A6G3WHI7-F1
#
_cell.length_a   1.000
_cell.length_b   1.000
_cell.length_c   1.000
_cell.angle_alpha   90.00
_cell.angle_beta   90.00
_cell.angle_gamma   90.00
#
_symmetry.space_group_name_H-M   'P 1'
#
loop_
_entity.id
_entity.type
_entity.pdbx_description
1 polymer ?
#
loop_
_entity_poly.entity_id
_entity_poly.type
_entity_poly.pdbx_seq_one_letter_code
_entity_poly.pdbx_strand_id
1 'polypeptide(L)'
;GGRVRELLDHHEERLTGLLALLATPLTPWQLAERMEWNRPWEQIPHGSRSIAVSEAESHLRRLVKLGRAEAVPGGPPVTYIAV
;
A
#
# COMPACT_ATOMS: atom_id res chain seq x y z
N GLY A 1 -22.56 15.83 4.23
CA GLY A 1 -21.21 15.26 4.45
C GLY A 1 -21.04 13.85 3.88
N GLY A 2 -21.44 13.60 2.62
CA GLY A 2 -21.28 12.28 1.98
C GLY A 2 -19.84 12.03 1.51
N ARG A 3 -19.22 13.04 0.87
CA ARG A 3 -17.87 12.93 0.32
C ARG A 3 -16.78 12.56 1.32
N VAL A 4 -16.86 13.07 2.55
CA VAL A 4 -15.88 12.75 3.61
C VAL A 4 -15.99 11.27 3.99
N ARG A 5 -17.22 10.74 4.10
CA ARG A 5 -17.44 9.33 4.44
C ARG A 5 -16.92 8.41 3.34
N GLU A 6 -17.22 8.71 2.08
CA GLU A 6 -16.68 7.97 0.93
C GLU A 6 -15.15 7.89 0.93
N LEU A 7 -14.48 8.99 1.29
CA LEU A 7 -13.01 9.02 1.36
C LEU A 7 -12.47 8.17 2.52
N LEU A 8 -13.17 8.15 3.66
CA LEU A 8 -12.80 7.31 4.79
C LEU A 8 -12.98 5.83 4.45
N ASP A 9 -14.14 5.45 3.91
CA ASP A 9 -14.46 4.08 3.53
C ASP A 9 -13.43 3.57 2.49
N HIS A 10 -13.12 4.40 1.49
CA HIS A 10 -12.08 4.10 0.50
C HIS A 10 -10.71 3.83 1.16
N HIS A 11 -10.30 4.65 2.13
CA HIS A 11 -9.03 4.45 2.81
C HIS A 11 -9.03 3.20 3.72
N GLU A 12 -10.16 2.84 4.32
CA GLU A 12 -10.30 1.61 5.09
C GLU A 12 -10.20 0.35 4.21
N GLU A 13 -10.84 0.38 3.03
CA GLU A 13 -10.70 -0.67 2.00
C GLU A 13 -9.24 -0.80 1.56
N ARG A 14 -8.56 0.32 1.29
CA ARG A 14 -7.13 0.34 0.94
C ARG A 14 -6.28 -0.31 2.01
N LEU A 15 -6.44 0.08 3.27
CA LEU A 15 -5.67 -0.48 4.39
C LEU A 15 -5.91 -1.98 4.55
N THR A 16 -7.16 -2.43 4.41
CA THR A 16 -7.53 -3.84 4.51
C THR A 16 -6.92 -4.67 3.37
N GLY A 17 -7.00 -4.18 2.14
CA GLY A 17 -6.38 -4.82 0.98
C GLY A 17 -4.86 -4.94 1.12
N LEU A 18 -4.20 -3.88 1.61
CA LEU A 18 -2.75 -3.90 1.84
C LEU A 18 -2.33 -4.94 2.88
N LEU A 19 -3.08 -5.07 3.98
CA LEU A 19 -2.79 -6.08 4.99
C LEU A 19 -2.90 -7.51 4.43
N ALA A 20 -3.88 -7.77 3.57
CA ALA A 20 -4.00 -9.07 2.92
C ALA A 20 -2.81 -9.38 2.01
N LEU A 21 -2.30 -8.39 1.26
CA LEU A 21 -1.10 -8.54 0.42
C LEU A 21 0.16 -8.77 1.26
N LEU A 22 0.23 -8.17 2.44
CA LEU A 22 1.34 -8.30 3.40
C LEU A 22 1.38 -9.64 4.14
N ALA A 23 0.61 -10.65 3.71
CA ALA A 23 0.76 -12.04 4.15
C ALA A 23 2.14 -12.62 3.82
N THR A 24 2.86 -12.00 2.88
CA THR A 24 4.26 -12.28 2.58
C THR A 24 5.08 -11.00 2.59
N PRO A 25 6.40 -11.04 2.88
CA PRO A 25 7.25 -9.85 2.82
C PRO A 25 7.26 -9.20 1.43
N LEU A 26 6.86 -7.93 1.35
CA LEU A 26 6.83 -7.16 0.11
C LEU A 26 7.52 -5.80 0.27
N THR A 27 8.18 -5.35 -0.79
CA THR A 27 8.66 -3.96 -0.88
C THR A 27 7.49 -3.00 -1.18
N PRO A 28 7.62 -1.68 -0.91
CA PRO A 28 6.60 -0.70 -1.29
C PRO A 28 6.26 -0.70 -2.79
N TRP A 29 7.27 -0.95 -3.64
CA TRP A 29 7.05 -1.09 -5.08
C TRP A 29 6.17 -2.29 -5.39
N GLN A 30 6.56 -3.47 -4.90
CA GLN A 30 5.82 -4.72 -5.09
C GLN A 30 4.39 -4.67 -4.53
N LEU A 31 4.17 -3.94 -3.43
CA LEU A 31 2.83 -3.66 -2.92
C LEU A 31 2.03 -2.84 -3.93
N ALA A 32 2.57 -1.72 -4.41
CA ALA A 32 1.91 -0.88 -5.39
C ALA A 32 1.55 -1.66 -6.66
N GLU A 33 2.42 -2.55 -7.17
CA GLU A 33 2.09 -3.36 -8.35
C GLU A 33 0.89 -4.30 -8.15
N ARG A 34 0.66 -4.74 -6.91
CA ARG A 34 -0.42 -5.68 -6.54
C ARG A 34 -1.71 -5.01 -6.08
N MET A 35 -1.67 -3.70 -5.81
CA MET A 35 -2.86 -2.93 -5.48
C MET A 35 -3.77 -2.78 -6.70
N GLU A 36 -5.07 -2.66 -6.44
CA GLU A 36 -6.03 -2.34 -7.48
C GLU A 36 -5.98 -0.84 -7.83
N TRP A 37 -5.72 -0.53 -9.09
CA TRP A 37 -5.73 0.83 -9.61
C TRP A 37 -6.86 1.02 -10.60
N ASN A 38 -7.15 2.27 -10.96
CA ASN A 38 -8.16 2.60 -11.97
C ASN A 38 -7.83 2.09 -13.40
N ARG A 39 -6.65 1.50 -13.60
CA ARG A 39 -6.19 0.81 -14.81
C ARG A 39 -5.16 -0.25 -14.43
N PRO A 40 -4.93 -1.26 -15.27
CA PRO A 40 -3.87 -2.24 -15.03
C PRO A 40 -2.50 -1.57 -14.83
N TRP A 41 -1.69 -2.12 -13.93
CA TRP A 41 -0.37 -1.57 -13.56
C TRP A 41 0.52 -1.34 -14.79
N GLU A 42 0.48 -2.27 -15.75
CA GLU A 42 1.24 -2.22 -17.00
C GLU A 42 0.89 -1.00 -17.84
N GLN A 43 -0.34 -0.47 -17.70
CA GLN A 43 -0.86 0.69 -18.42
C GLN A 43 -0.69 2.01 -17.64
N ILE A 44 -0.17 1.97 -16.41
CA ILE A 44 0.15 3.17 -15.64
C ILE A 44 1.45 3.78 -16.20
N PRO A 45 1.44 5.04 -16.66
CA PRO A 45 2.65 5.72 -17.13
C PRO A 45 3.73 5.74 -16.06
N HIS A 46 5.01 5.64 -16.46
CA HIS A 46 6.13 5.57 -15.52
C HIS A 46 6.13 6.71 -14.48
N GLY A 47 5.86 7.95 -14.90
CA GLY A 47 5.76 9.08 -13.96
C GLY A 47 4.63 8.93 -12.93
N SER A 48 3.52 8.30 -13.32
CA SER A 48 2.39 8.03 -12.43
C SER A 48 2.64 6.84 -11.49
N ARG A 49 3.54 5.90 -11.85
CA ARG A 49 3.92 4.79 -10.97
C ARG A 49 4.60 5.29 -9.70
N SER A 50 5.44 6.33 -9.79
CA SER A 50 6.05 6.93 -8.60
C SER A 50 4.99 7.47 -7.63
N ILE A 51 3.93 8.09 -8.14
CA ILE A 51 2.80 8.58 -7.33
C ILE A 51 2.06 7.41 -6.69
N ALA A 52 1.76 6.36 -7.46
CA ALA A 52 1.11 5.15 -6.97
C ALA A 52 1.92 4.47 -5.84
N VAL A 53 3.25 4.41 -5.99
CA VAL A 53 4.15 3.89 -4.95
C VAL A 53 4.14 4.77 -3.70
N SER A 54 4.17 6.10 -3.85
CA SER A 54 4.05 7.01 -2.71
C SER A 54 2.70 6.88 -1.99
N GLU A 55 1.61 6.65 -2.72
CA GLU A 55 0.29 6.37 -2.14
C GLU A 55 0.30 5.06 -1.34
N ALA A 56 0.79 3.97 -1.94
CA ALA A 56 0.97 2.68 -1.26
C ALA A 56 1.80 2.82 0.03
N GLU A 57 2.91 3.56 -0.05
CA GLU A 57 3.78 3.82 1.09
C GLU A 57 3.08 4.62 2.20
N SER A 58 2.24 5.60 1.85
CA SER A 58 1.48 6.37 2.83
C SER A 58 0.52 5.49 3.64
N HIS A 59 -0.13 4.53 2.99
CA HIS A 59 -0.99 3.54 3.64
C HIS A 59 -0.19 2.54 4.47
N LEU A 60 0.93 2.06 3.95
CA LEU A 60 1.85 1.19 4.69
C LEU A 60 2.35 1.86 5.98
N ARG A 61 2.78 3.12 5.91
CA ARG A 61 3.20 3.90 7.10
C ARG A 61 2.08 4.03 8.13
N ARG A 62 0.83 4.16 7.67
CA ARG A 62 -0.34 4.14 8.56
C ARG A 62 -0.49 2.78 9.24
N LEU A 63 -0.35 1.67 8.53
CA LEU A 63 -0.40 0.32 9.11
C LEU A 63 0.71 0.10 10.15
N VAL A 64 1.94 0.52 9.85
CA VAL A 64 3.07 0.46 10.78
C VAL A 64 2.79 1.28 12.04
N LYS A 65 2.29 2.51 11.88
CA LYS A 65 1.91 3.35 13.03
C LYS A 65 0.80 2.73 13.89
N LEU A 66 -0.07 1.91 13.29
CA LEU A 66 -1.12 1.17 14.00
C LEU A 66 -0.63 -0.16 14.58
N GLY A 67 0.64 -0.54 14.36
CA GLY A 67 1.20 -1.81 14.81
C GLY A 67 0.65 -3.03 14.06
N ARG A 68 0.12 -2.84 12.85
CA ARG A 68 -0.47 -3.92 12.02
C ARG A 68 0.47 -4.43 10.93
N ALA A 69 1.61 -3.78 10.76
CA ALA A 69 2.66 -4.18 9.84
C ALA A 69 4.01 -3.73 10.38
N GLU A 70 5.07 -4.42 10.01
CA GLU A 70 6.42 -4.08 10.41
C GLU A 70 7.43 -4.28 9.27
N ALA A 71 8.56 -3.58 9.35
CA ALA A 71 9.66 -3.78 8.43
C ALA A 71 10.41 -5.06 8.82
N VAL A 72 10.69 -5.92 7.84
CA VAL A 72 11.47 -7.13 8.05
C VAL A 72 12.96 -6.77 8.13
N PRO A 73 13.67 -7.15 9.21
CA PRO A 73 15.12 -6.95 9.29
C PRO A 73 15.86 -7.78 8.23
N GLY A 74 16.90 -7.23 7.59
CA GLY A 74 17.65 -7.98 6.58
C GLY A 74 18.42 -7.15 5.54
N GLY A 75 18.29 -5.82 5.58
CA GLY A 75 18.99 -4.92 4.66
C GLY A 75 18.13 -4.51 3.45
N PRO A 76 18.67 -3.68 2.55
CA PRO A 76 17.91 -3.16 1.41
C PRO A 76 17.75 -4.22 0.30
N PRO A 77 16.61 -4.22 -0.42
CA PRO A 77 15.46 -3.34 -0.21
C PRO A 77 14.65 -3.74 1.03
N VAL A 78 14.14 -2.73 1.75
CA VAL A 78 13.25 -2.97 2.90
C VAL A 78 11.96 -3.63 2.42
N THR A 79 11.59 -4.72 3.07
CA THR A 79 10.30 -5.38 2.91
C THR A 79 9.47 -5.25 4.17
N TYR A 80 8.17 -5.42 4.05
CA TYR A 80 7.21 -5.32 5.14
C TYR A 80 6.33 -6.55 5.19
N ILE A 81 5.89 -6.91 6.39
CA ILE A 81 4.96 -8.02 6.65
C ILE A 81 3.87 -7.55 7.62
N ALA A 82 2.69 -8.17 7.56
CA ALA A 82 1.63 -7.94 8.54
C ALA A 82 2.00 -8.54 9.92
N VAL A 83 1.48 -7.92 11.00
CA VAL A 83 1.66 -8.35 12.41
C VAL A 83 0.32 -8.76 13.00
#